data_AF-A0A7S3F5P3-F1
#
_entry.id   AF-A0A7S3F5P3-F1
#
_cell.length_a   1.000
_cell.length_b   1.000
_cell.length_c   1.000
_cell.angle_alpha   90.00
_cell.angle_beta   90.00
_cell.angle_gamma   90.00
#
_symmetry.space_group_name_H-M   'P 1'
#
loop_
_entity.id
_entity.type
_entity.pdbx_description
1 polymer ?
#
loop_
_entity_poly.entity_id
_entity_poly.type
_entity_poly.pdbx_seq_one_letter_code
_entity_poly.pdbx_strand_id
1 'polypeptide(L)'
;FSEAKGGGYFFFSTDRRFLVKTMSASELSTLLSLLKPYCEYLKSNRSSLLNHILGAYSITMYSQTKHFFVMDHLFGPSIPPVHEVFDLKGSWVDRHAPPGATTRKDSDWPASRTLHLPEGCDRHLLRVIRNDARFLCEN
;
A
#
# COMPACT_ATOMS: atom_id res chain seq x y z
N PHE A 1 -6.79 -9.01 11.91
CA PHE A 1 -7.83 -8.11 11.41
C PHE A 1 -7.40 -6.71 11.75
N SER A 2 -7.36 -5.80 10.77
CA SER A 2 -7.20 -4.37 11.00
C SER A 2 -8.20 -3.62 10.13
N GLU A 3 -8.86 -2.63 10.70
CA GLU A 3 -9.82 -1.79 10.00
C GLU A 3 -9.08 -0.75 9.16
N ALA A 4 -9.43 -0.65 7.89
CA ALA A 4 -8.94 0.37 6.99
C ALA A 4 -9.76 1.66 7.18
N LYS A 5 -9.12 2.82 7.08
CA LYS A 5 -9.84 4.09 6.97
C LYS A 5 -10.75 4.01 5.72
N GLY A 6 -12.07 4.08 5.91
CA GLY A 6 -13.07 3.88 4.85
C GLY A 6 -13.94 2.61 4.99
N GLY A 7 -13.83 1.86 6.08
CA GLY A 7 -14.72 0.72 6.38
C GLY A 7 -14.35 -0.60 5.71
N GLY A 8 -13.19 -0.65 5.03
CA GLY A 8 -12.61 -1.89 4.51
C GLY A 8 -11.83 -2.66 5.58
N TYR A 9 -11.61 -3.94 5.35
CA TYR A 9 -10.90 -4.84 6.26
C TYR A 9 -9.64 -5.40 5.61
N PHE A 10 -8.63 -5.59 6.44
CA PHE A 10 -7.40 -6.29 6.07
C PHE A 10 -7.30 -7.65 6.77
N PHE A 11 -6.90 -8.66 5.99
CA PHE A 11 -6.59 -10.01 6.45
C PHE A 11 -5.20 -10.41 5.99
N PHE A 12 -4.52 -11.22 6.79
CA PHE A 12 -3.25 -11.84 6.39
C PHE A 12 -3.51 -13.29 6.02
N SER A 13 -2.78 -13.80 5.03
CA SER A 13 -2.67 -15.25 4.85
C SER A 13 -2.08 -15.90 6.11
N THR A 14 -2.33 -17.20 6.30
CA THR A 14 -1.81 -17.95 7.45
C THR A 14 -0.29 -17.84 7.60
N ASP A 15 0.42 -17.86 6.46
CA ASP A 15 1.88 -17.71 6.40
C ASP A 15 2.35 -16.24 6.38
N ARG A 16 1.43 -15.26 6.49
CA ARG A 16 1.70 -13.81 6.46
C ARG A 16 2.42 -13.30 5.22
N ARG A 17 2.47 -14.08 4.14
CA ARG A 17 3.07 -13.65 2.86
C ARG A 17 2.17 -12.68 2.10
N PHE A 18 0.85 -12.82 2.26
CA PHE A 18 -0.12 -12.04 1.52
C PHE A 18 -1.02 -11.24 2.44
N LEU A 19 -1.44 -10.08 1.94
CA LEU A 19 -2.42 -9.22 2.54
C LEU A 19 -3.66 -9.17 1.64
N VAL A 20 -4.81 -9.41 2.21
CA VAL A 20 -6.11 -9.31 1.56
C VAL A 20 -6.79 -8.04 2.03
N LYS A 21 -7.22 -7.20 1.10
CA LYS A 21 -7.98 -5.98 1.39
C LYS A 21 -9.38 -6.10 0.80
N THR A 22 -10.42 -5.90 1.61
CA THR A 22 -11.78 -5.78 1.08
C THR A 22 -11.98 -4.43 0.42
N MET A 23 -12.86 -4.40 -0.57
CA MET A 23 -13.20 -3.19 -1.30
C MET A 23 -14.70 -3.13 -1.60
N SER A 24 -15.19 -1.92 -1.80
CA SER A 24 -16.52 -1.65 -2.36
C SER A 24 -16.59 -2.03 -3.84
N ALA A 25 -17.80 -2.14 -4.38
CA ALA A 25 -18.00 -2.36 -5.82
C ALA A 25 -17.42 -1.21 -6.67
N SER A 26 -17.47 0.02 -6.16
CA SER A 26 -16.88 1.20 -6.81
C SER A 26 -15.36 1.08 -6.91
N GLU A 27 -14.69 0.75 -5.80
CA GLU A 27 -13.23 0.54 -5.79
C GLU A 27 -12.81 -0.64 -6.69
N LEU A 28 -13.61 -1.72 -6.75
CA LEU A 28 -13.36 -2.80 -7.70
C LEU A 28 -13.45 -2.30 -9.14
N SER A 29 -14.46 -1.50 -9.47
CA SER A 29 -14.60 -0.90 -10.80
C SER A 29 -13.39 -0.04 -11.17
N THR A 30 -12.93 0.81 -10.24
CA THR A 30 -11.71 1.62 -10.41
C THR A 30 -10.47 0.76 -10.62
N LEU A 31 -10.30 -0.31 -9.85
CA LEU A 31 -9.18 -1.24 -10.03
C LEU A 31 -9.21 -1.90 -11.41
N LEU A 32 -10.38 -2.34 -11.86
CA LEU A 32 -10.54 -2.97 -13.17
C LEU A 32 -10.31 -2.00 -14.33
N SER A 33 -10.73 -0.73 -14.21
CA SER A 33 -10.42 0.29 -15.21
C SER A 33 -8.92 0.61 -15.29
N LEU A 34 -8.21 0.54 -14.15
CA LEU A 34 -6.77 0.77 -14.06
C LEU A 34 -5.94 -0.44 -14.51
N LEU A 35 -6.53 -1.63 -14.67
CA LEU A 35 -5.80 -2.89 -14.81
C LEU A 35 -4.81 -2.91 -15.99
N LYS A 36 -5.24 -2.43 -17.17
CA LYS A 36 -4.39 -2.40 -18.36
C LYS A 36 -3.21 -1.43 -18.21
N PRO A 37 -3.40 -0.13 -17.93
CA PRO A 37 -2.29 0.80 -17.76
C PRO A 37 -1.38 0.41 -16.59
N TYR A 38 -1.93 -0.13 -15.50
CA TYR A 38 -1.14 -0.66 -14.39
C TYR A 38 -0.21 -1.81 -14.79
N CYS A 39 -0.73 -2.80 -15.52
CA CYS A 39 0.08 -3.92 -16.00
C CYS A 39 1.20 -3.46 -16.96
N GLU A 40 0.88 -2.55 -17.88
CA GLU A 40 1.86 -2.00 -18.84
C GLU A 40 2.93 -1.16 -18.13
N TYR A 41 2.52 -0.37 -17.14
CA TYR A 41 3.40 0.43 -16.30
C TYR A 41 4.39 -0.44 -15.53
N LEU A 42 3.92 -1.46 -14.79
CA LEU A 42 4.79 -2.35 -14.02
C LEU A 42 5.75 -3.17 -14.89
N LYS A 43 5.32 -3.57 -16.09
CA LYS A 43 6.21 -4.26 -17.05
C LYS A 43 7.38 -3.37 -17.48
N SER A 44 7.11 -2.08 -17.68
CA SER A 44 8.09 -1.08 -18.14
C SER A 44 8.93 -0.51 -16.98
N ASN A 45 8.41 -0.51 -15.76
CA ASN A 45 9.01 0.08 -14.57
C ASN A 45 9.24 -0.99 -13.48
N ARG A 46 10.21 -1.88 -13.71
CA ARG A 46 10.49 -3.02 -12.80
C ARG A 46 10.93 -2.62 -11.39
N SER A 47 11.33 -1.38 -11.18
CA SER A 47 11.72 -0.83 -9.87
C SER A 47 10.59 -0.08 -9.18
N SER A 48 9.36 -0.09 -9.71
CA SER A 48 8.20 0.59 -9.12
C SER A 48 7.98 0.16 -7.66
N LEU A 49 7.54 1.10 -6.82
CA LEU A 49 7.14 0.88 -5.44
C LEU A 49 5.63 0.65 -5.30
N LEU A 50 4.87 0.71 -6.40
CA LEU A 50 3.45 0.39 -6.36
C LEU A 50 3.26 -1.06 -5.91
N ASN A 51 2.34 -1.26 -4.99
CA ASN A 51 2.10 -2.59 -4.45
C ASN A 51 1.57 -3.52 -5.56
N HIS A 52 2.06 -4.76 -5.59
CA HIS A 52 1.68 -5.76 -6.57
C HIS A 52 0.35 -6.40 -6.20
N ILE A 53 -0.68 -6.07 -6.97
CA ILE A 53 -1.99 -6.71 -6.85
C ILE A 53 -1.90 -8.05 -7.57
N LEU A 54 -1.97 -9.13 -6.81
CA LEU A 54 -1.82 -10.51 -7.28
C LEU A 54 -3.13 -11.07 -7.83
N GLY A 55 -4.26 -10.52 -7.41
CA GLY A 55 -5.57 -10.85 -7.95
C GLY A 55 -6.70 -10.11 -7.24
N ALA A 56 -7.81 -9.91 -7.96
CA ALA A 56 -9.04 -9.34 -7.45
C ALA A 56 -10.17 -10.37 -7.58
N TYR A 57 -10.97 -10.53 -6.54
CA TYR A 57 -11.94 -11.60 -6.41
C TYR A 57 -13.24 -11.07 -5.81
N SER A 58 -14.32 -11.81 -6.06
CA SER A 58 -15.62 -11.59 -5.46
C SER A 58 -16.15 -12.91 -4.91
N ILE A 59 -16.74 -12.89 -3.72
CA ILE A 59 -17.41 -14.03 -3.13
C ILE A 59 -18.84 -13.62 -2.79
N THR A 60 -19.80 -14.46 -3.17
CA THR A 60 -21.22 -14.29 -2.84
C THR A 60 -21.63 -15.38 -1.85
N MET A 61 -22.12 -14.97 -0.68
CA MET A 61 -22.68 -15.86 0.33
C MET A 61 -23.98 -15.25 0.87
N TYR A 62 -25.03 -16.06 1.02
CA TYR A 62 -26.33 -15.61 1.56
C TYR A 62 -26.85 -14.32 0.91
N SER A 63 -26.77 -14.24 -0.42
CA SER A 63 -27.16 -13.08 -1.24
C SER A 63 -26.36 -11.79 -0.97
N GLN A 64 -25.25 -11.86 -0.23
CA GLN A 64 -24.31 -10.76 -0.06
C GLN A 64 -23.03 -11.04 -0.83
N THR A 65 -22.62 -10.06 -1.64
CA THR A 65 -21.34 -10.12 -2.37
C THR A 65 -20.30 -9.26 -1.65
N LYS A 66 -19.11 -9.82 -1.47
CA LYS A 66 -17.93 -9.12 -0.95
C LYS A 66 -16.82 -9.15 -2.00
N HIS A 67 -16.18 -8.01 -2.22
CA HIS A 67 -15.06 -7.87 -3.14
C HIS A 67 -13.77 -7.68 -2.35
N PHE A 68 -12.68 -8.26 -2.82
CA PHE A 68 -11.37 -8.11 -2.20
C PHE A 68 -10.26 -8.36 -3.21
N PHE A 69 -9.08 -7.81 -2.93
CA PHE A 69 -7.89 -8.11 -3.69
C PHE A 69 -6.80 -8.63 -2.76
N VAL A 70 -5.91 -9.42 -3.34
CA VAL A 70 -4.76 -10.02 -2.68
C VAL A 70 -3.51 -9.29 -3.18
N MET A 71 -2.63 -8.91 -2.27
CA MET A 71 -1.34 -8.29 -2.58
C MET A 71 -0.24 -8.87 -1.70
N ASP A 72 1.02 -8.63 -2.08
CA ASP A 72 2.16 -8.98 -1.23
C ASP A 72 2.12 -8.23 0.10
N HIS A 73 2.50 -8.92 1.18
CA HIS A 73 2.70 -8.28 2.47
C HIS A 73 4.12 -7.71 2.56
N LEU A 74 4.23 -6.38 2.57
CA LEU A 74 5.51 -5.66 2.62
C LEU A 74 6.40 -6.02 3.81
N PHE A 75 5.80 -6.47 4.93
CA PHE A 75 6.50 -6.91 6.13
C PHE A 75 6.33 -8.43 6.36
N GLY A 76 6.29 -9.18 5.26
CA GLY A 76 6.17 -10.64 5.29
C GLY A 76 7.36 -11.33 5.96
N PRO A 77 7.28 -12.65 6.19
CA PRO A 77 8.29 -13.40 6.95
C PRO A 77 9.72 -13.35 6.40
N SER A 78 9.89 -13.01 5.12
CA SER A 78 11.19 -12.87 4.46
C SER A 78 11.92 -11.57 4.78
N ILE A 79 11.25 -10.62 5.44
CA ILE A 79 11.81 -9.32 5.79
C ILE A 79 12.28 -9.35 7.25
N PRO A 80 13.48 -8.80 7.57
CA PRO A 80 13.94 -8.69 8.94
C PRO A 80 12.95 -7.94 9.84
N PRO A 81 12.96 -8.17 11.16
CA PRO A 81 12.11 -7.44 12.09
C PRO A 81 12.22 -5.92 11.90
N VAL A 82 11.07 -5.28 11.69
CA VAL A 82 10.98 -3.84 11.48
C VAL A 82 10.81 -3.15 12.83
N HIS A 83 11.76 -2.28 13.17
CA HIS A 83 11.76 -1.56 14.45
C HIS A 83 10.68 -0.48 14.51
N GLU A 84 10.41 0.20 13.38
CA GLU A 84 9.47 1.31 13.30
C GLU A 84 8.79 1.35 11.94
N VAL A 85 7.50 1.65 11.92
CA VAL A 85 6.68 1.74 10.71
C VAL A 85 6.02 3.11 10.64
N PHE A 86 6.02 3.72 9.45
CA PHE A 86 5.37 5.00 9.18
C PHE A 86 4.39 4.88 7.99
N ASP A 87 3.17 5.42 8.15
CA ASP A 87 2.23 5.71 7.05
C ASP A 87 2.34 7.22 6.73
N LEU A 88 3.13 7.54 5.70
CA LEU A 88 3.41 8.91 5.27
C LEU A 88 2.57 9.25 4.05
N LYS A 89 1.87 10.39 4.09
CA LYS A 89 1.08 10.91 2.96
C LYS A 89 1.43 12.33 2.55
N GLY A 90 2.35 13.01 3.25
CA GLY A 90 2.81 14.36 2.94
C GLY A 90 1.76 15.47 3.18
N SER A 91 0.72 15.18 3.95
CA SER A 91 -0.31 16.15 4.36
C SER A 91 -0.20 16.41 5.87
N TRP A 92 -1.00 17.34 6.42
CA TRP A 92 -0.96 17.72 7.84
C TRP A 92 -2.23 17.37 8.65
N VAL A 93 -3.37 17.12 8.00
CA VAL A 93 -4.65 16.79 8.68
C VAL A 93 -4.75 15.29 9.01
N ASP A 94 -5.11 14.95 10.25
CA ASP A 94 -5.21 13.58 10.80
C ASP A 94 -3.91 12.75 10.78
N ARG A 95 -2.79 13.43 11.03
CA ARG A 95 -1.43 12.90 10.83
C ARG A 95 -0.67 12.52 12.09
N HIS A 96 -1.36 12.45 13.21
CA HIS A 96 -0.87 11.79 14.41
C HIS A 96 -1.43 10.37 14.50
N ALA A 97 -0.58 9.44 14.91
CA ALA A 97 -0.99 8.10 15.28
C ALA A 97 -1.80 8.15 16.59
N PRO A 98 -2.90 7.39 16.70
CA PRO A 98 -3.64 7.32 17.95
C PRO A 98 -2.79 6.62 19.03
N PRO A 99 -3.05 6.88 20.32
CA PRO A 99 -2.35 6.21 21.41
C PRO A 99 -2.37 4.68 21.26
N GLY A 100 -1.19 4.05 21.40
CA GLY A 100 -1.04 2.60 21.27
C GLY A 100 -0.92 2.07 19.83
N ALA A 101 -0.97 2.93 18.81
CA ALA A 101 -0.72 2.50 17.43
C ALA A 101 0.76 2.12 17.22
N THR A 102 0.97 1.00 16.52
CA THR A 102 2.30 0.52 16.13
C THR A 102 2.84 1.23 14.89
N THR A 103 1.96 1.78 14.06
CA THR A 103 2.30 2.58 12.87
C THR A 103 2.18 4.05 13.18
N ARG A 104 3.31 4.76 13.06
CA ARG A 104 3.40 6.22 13.19
C ARG A 104 2.98 6.91 11.90
N LYS A 105 2.71 8.21 11.94
CA LYS A 105 2.28 9.01 10.78
C LYS A 105 3.18 10.24 10.57
N ASP A 106 2.83 11.07 9.59
CA ASP A 106 3.62 12.24 9.20
C ASP A 106 3.98 13.17 10.37
N SER A 107 3.04 13.49 11.26
CA SER A 107 3.30 14.41 12.39
C SER A 107 4.07 13.76 13.56
N ASP A 108 4.22 12.44 13.52
CA ASP A 108 5.04 11.69 14.48
C ASP A 108 6.48 11.54 13.98
N TRP A 109 6.78 12.03 12.75
CA TRP A 109 8.14 12.05 12.20
C TRP A 109 8.97 13.14 12.90
N PRO A 110 10.07 12.79 13.58
CA PRO A 110 10.90 13.79 14.25
C PRO A 110 11.53 14.76 13.25
N ALA A 111 11.43 16.06 13.49
CA ALA A 111 11.97 17.09 12.59
C ALA A 111 13.48 16.95 12.32
N SER A 112 14.24 16.39 13.27
CA SER A 112 15.68 16.13 13.14
C SER A 112 16.01 14.80 12.45
N ARG A 113 15.03 13.94 12.21
CA ARG A 113 15.28 12.60 11.65
C ARG A 113 15.54 12.69 10.15
N THR A 114 16.59 11.98 9.73
CA THR A 114 16.93 11.76 8.31
C THR A 114 16.97 10.26 8.00
N LEU A 115 16.78 9.92 6.73
CA LEU A 115 16.99 8.56 6.22
C LEU A 115 18.38 8.51 5.57
N HIS A 116 19.30 7.75 6.16
CA HIS A 116 20.62 7.52 5.58
C HIS A 116 20.51 6.45 4.49
N LEU A 117 20.63 6.88 3.24
CA LEU A 117 20.64 5.98 2.08
C LEU A 117 22.07 5.82 1.57
N PRO A 118 22.41 4.66 0.96
CA PRO A 118 23.68 4.51 0.25
C PRO A 118 23.82 5.57 -0.86
N GLU A 119 25.06 5.90 -1.20
CA GLU A 119 25.35 6.94 -2.19
C GLU A 119 24.69 6.63 -3.55
N GLY A 120 24.00 7.63 -4.12
CA GLY A 120 23.30 7.53 -5.40
C GLY A 120 21.92 6.84 -5.34
N CYS A 121 21.58 6.16 -4.24
CA CYS A 121 20.25 5.55 -4.08
C CYS A 121 19.14 6.58 -3.90
N ASP A 122 19.45 7.74 -3.32
CA ASP A 122 18.52 8.85 -3.12
C ASP A 122 17.90 9.33 -4.44
N ARG A 123 18.74 9.59 -5.46
CA ARG A 123 18.28 10.03 -6.78
C ARG A 123 17.43 8.98 -7.47
N HIS A 124 17.82 7.71 -7.34
CA HIS A 124 17.05 6.60 -7.90
C HIS A 124 15.68 6.49 -7.22
N LEU A 125 15.65 6.46 -5.89
CA LEU A 125 14.42 6.34 -5.10
C LEU A 125 13.46 7.50 -5.39
N LEU A 126 13.95 8.74 -5.37
CA LEU A 126 13.14 9.92 -5.68
C LEU A 126 12.60 9.90 -7.11
N ARG A 127 13.37 9.40 -8.08
CA ARG A 127 12.90 9.23 -9.46
C ARG A 127 11.77 8.20 -9.53
N VAL A 128 11.92 7.06 -8.87
CA VAL A 128 10.87 6.03 -8.83
C VAL A 128 9.59 6.57 -8.19
N ILE A 129 9.69 7.19 -7.01
CA ILE A 129 8.54 7.78 -6.31
C ILE A 129 7.82 8.80 -7.20
N ARG A 130 8.56 9.67 -7.90
CA ARG A 130 7.96 10.65 -8.83
C ARG A 130 7.24 9.98 -9.99
N ASN A 131 7.83 8.94 -10.57
CA ASN A 131 7.21 8.23 -11.68
C ASN A 131 5.94 7.49 -11.25
N ASP A 132 5.97 6.83 -10.07
CA ASP A 132 4.83 6.12 -9.52
C ASP A 132 3.70 7.11 -9.19
N ALA A 133 4.03 8.23 -8.53
CA ALA A 133 3.06 9.26 -8.20
C ALA A 133 2.44 9.91 -9.44
N ARG A 134 3.23 10.14 -10.51
CA ARG A 134 2.71 10.64 -11.78
C ARG A 134 1.73 9.65 -12.40
N PHE A 135 2.09 8.37 -12.46
CA PHE A 135 1.21 7.33 -12.98
C PHE A 135 -0.14 7.30 -12.23
N LEU A 136 -0.10 7.36 -10.89
CA LEU A 136 -1.30 7.40 -10.05
C LEU A 136 -2.11 8.70 -10.17
N CYS A 137 -1.50 9.81 -10.60
CA CYS A 137 -2.20 11.08 -10.80
C CYS A 137 -2.94 11.13 -12.15
N GLU A 138 -2.43 10.41 -13.14
CA GLU A 138 -2.92 10.42 -14.52
C GLU A 138 -4.03 9.38 -14.77
N ASN A 139 -4.27 8.46 -13.83
CA ASN A 139 -5.23 7.36 -13.95
C ASN A 139 -6.07 7.21 -12.68
#